data_AF-A0A7V5C643-F1
#
_entry.id   AF-A0A7V5C643-F1
#
_cell.length_a   1.000
_cell.length_b   1.000
_cell.length_c   1.000
_cell.angle_alpha   90.00
_cell.angle_beta   90.00
_cell.angle_gamma   90.00
#
_symmetry.space_group_name_H-M   'P 1'
#
loop_
_entity.id
_entity.type
_entity.pdbx_description
1 polymer ?
#
loop_
_entity_poly.entity_id
_entity_poly.type
_entity_poly.pdbx_seq_one_letter_code
_entity_poly.pdbx_strand_id
1 'polypeptide(L)' 'MEKCNMYKNVVDFIQELYQTKDFLPLHEPRFFGNEKKYVNEAIDSTFVSSVGKYVTQLEQMVAN' A
#
# COMPACT_ATOMS: atom_id res chain seq x y z
N MET A 1 -14.38 -8.39 -21.74
CA MET A 1 -15.34 -7.29 -21.47
C MET A 1 -16.53 -7.70 -20.59
N GLU A 2 -16.79 -9.00 -20.37
CA GLU A 2 -17.90 -9.45 -19.50
C GLU A 2 -17.67 -9.28 -17.99
N LYS A 3 -16.42 -9.29 -17.50
CA LYS A 3 -16.14 -9.20 -16.05
C LYS A 3 -16.61 -7.89 -15.40
N CYS A 4 -16.68 -6.78 -16.14
CA CYS A 4 -17.15 -5.50 -15.58
C CYS A 4 -18.67 -5.49 -15.27
N ASN A 5 -19.47 -6.36 -15.90
CA ASN A 5 -20.91 -6.40 -15.66
C ASN A 5 -21.30 -7.05 -14.33
N MET A 6 -20.47 -7.96 -13.79
CA MET A 6 -20.83 -8.73 -12.60
C MET A 6 -20.98 -7.88 -11.33
N TYR A 7 -20.27 -6.75 -11.26
CA TYR A 7 -20.27 -5.87 -10.08
C TYR A 7 -20.93 -4.51 -10.32
N LYS A 8 -21.64 -4.33 -11.44
CA LYS A 8 -22.20 -3.03 -11.84
C LYS A 8 -23.04 -2.38 -10.74
N ASN A 9 -23.96 -3.14 -10.12
CA ASN A 9 -24.81 -2.61 -9.04
C ASN A 9 -24.01 -2.13 -7.82
N VAL A 10 -22.91 -2.82 -7.50
CA VAL A 10 -22.04 -2.44 -6.38
C VAL A 10 -21.25 -1.19 -6.72
N VAL A 11 -20.73 -1.11 -7.95
CA VAL A 11 -20.01 0.07 -8.45
C VAL A 11 -20.93 1.29 -8.47
N ASP A 12 -22.14 1.15 -9.01
CA ASP A 12 -23.13 2.22 -9.07
C ASP A 12 -23.50 2.71 -7.65
N PHE A 13 -23.75 1.78 -6.71
CA PHE A 13 -24.01 2.12 -5.31
C PHE A 13 -22.86 2.90 -4.65
N ILE A 14 -21.60 2.47 -4.86
CA ILE A 14 -20.43 3.16 -4.30
C ILE A 14 -20.29 4.56 -4.91
N GLN A 15 -20.46 4.70 -6.23
CA GLN A 15 -20.37 5.99 -6.91
C GLN A 15 -21.48 6.97 -6.47
N GLU A 16 -22.70 6.46 -6.23
CA GLU A 16 -23.80 7.24 -5.67
C GLU A 16 -23.52 7.69 -4.24
N LEU A 17 -22.99 6.78 -3.39
CA LEU A 17 -22.63 7.07 -2.00
C LEU A 17 -21.60 8.20 -1.89
N TYR A 18 -20.55 8.16 -2.72
CA TYR A 18 -19.50 9.18 -2.73
C TYR A 18 -19.76 10.33 -3.71
N GLN A 19 -20.92 10.33 -4.39
CA GLN A 19 -21.37 11.35 -5.34
C GLN A 19 -20.34 11.67 -6.44
N THR A 20 -19.58 10.68 -6.88
CA THR A 20 -18.60 10.85 -7.96
C THR A 20 -18.44 9.59 -8.80
N LYS A 21 -18.20 9.81 -10.10
CA LYS A 21 -17.77 8.77 -11.04
C LYS A 21 -16.27 8.83 -11.34
N ASP A 22 -15.57 9.79 -10.73
CA ASP A 22 -14.13 9.91 -10.82
C ASP A 22 -13.43 8.80 -10.02
N PHE A 23 -12.11 8.75 -10.10
CA PHE A 23 -11.32 7.77 -9.38
C PHE A 23 -11.56 7.87 -7.87
N LEU A 24 -12.05 6.78 -7.27
CA LEU A 24 -12.25 6.63 -5.83
C LEU A 24 -11.06 5.86 -5.24
N PRO A 25 -10.11 6.54 -4.56
CA PRO A 25 -9.00 5.86 -3.92
C PRO A 25 -9.52 5.04 -2.73
N LEU A 26 -9.24 3.73 -2.71
CA LEU A 26 -9.60 2.87 -1.59
C LEU A 26 -8.71 3.10 -0.37
N HIS A 27 -7.42 3.31 -0.61
CA HIS A 27 -6.42 3.50 0.43
C HIS A 27 -5.28 4.35 -0.11
N GLU A 28 -4.87 5.34 0.67
CA GLU A 28 -3.67 6.13 0.42
C GLU A 28 -2.48 5.55 1.21
N PRO A 29 -1.26 5.48 0.65
CA PRO A 29 -0.08 5.19 1.45
C PRO A 29 0.07 6.19 2.59
N ARG A 30 0.32 5.68 3.80
CA ARG A 30 0.49 6.48 5.01
C ARG A 30 1.88 6.23 5.59
N PHE A 31 2.62 7.31 5.79
CA PHE A 31 4.00 7.28 6.31
C PHE A 31 4.09 8.18 7.55
N PHE A 32 3.55 7.70 8.68
CA PHE A 32 3.46 8.47 9.93
C PHE A 32 4.48 8.03 10.99
N GLY A 33 5.23 6.97 10.74
CA GLY A 33 6.22 6.41 11.66
C GLY A 33 7.65 6.72 11.23
N ASN A 34 8.50 5.69 11.35
CA ASN A 34 9.93 5.79 11.05
C ASN A 34 10.27 5.43 9.59
N GLU A 35 9.31 5.37 8.67
CA GLU A 35 9.51 4.86 7.32
C GLU A 35 10.59 5.65 6.58
N LYS A 36 10.51 6.99 6.61
CA LYS A 36 11.53 7.85 5.98
C LYS A 36 12.92 7.67 6.61
N LYS A 37 12.97 7.50 7.93
CA LYS A 37 14.23 7.28 8.65
C LYS A 37 14.86 5.96 8.21
N TYR A 38 14.11 4.86 8.21
CA TYR A 38 14.65 3.55 7.85
C TYR A 38 15.07 3.48 6.38
N VAL A 39 14.33 4.13 5.48
CA VAL A 39 14.73 4.23 4.06
C VAL A 39 16.04 4.99 3.90
N ASN A 40 16.20 6.14 4.58
CA ASN A 40 17.44 6.90 4.52
C ASN A 40 18.61 6.11 5.12
N GLU A 41 18.41 5.45 6.26
CA GLU A 41 19.44 4.60 6.89
C GLU A 41 19.85 3.43 5.97
N ALA A 42 18.91 2.85 5.21
CA ALA A 42 19.22 1.83 4.21
C ALA A 42 20.09 2.38 3.08
N ILE A 43 19.75 3.57 2.56
CA ILE A 43 20.53 4.27 1.51
C ILE A 43 21.94 4.60 2.02
N ASP A 44 22.05 5.20 3.20
CA ASP A 44 23.33 5.59 3.82
C ASP A 44 24.23 4.38 4.06
N SER A 45 23.63 3.24 4.42
CA SER A 45 24.36 1.98 4.63
C SER A 45 24.79 1.29 3.34
N THR A 46 24.27 1.70 2.18
CA THR A 46 24.38 1.03 0.87
C THR A 46 23.72 -0.35 0.76
N PHE A 47 23.12 -0.87 1.83
CA PHE A 47 22.31 -2.10 1.81
C PHE A 47 20.88 -1.80 1.35
N VAL A 48 20.73 -1.59 0.04
CA VAL A 48 19.45 -1.27 -0.63
C VAL A 48 18.88 -2.44 -1.46
N SER A 49 19.41 -3.64 -1.25
CA SER A 49 19.02 -4.87 -1.95
C SER A 49 17.98 -5.67 -1.14
N SER A 50 17.68 -6.89 -1.58
CA SER A 50 16.84 -7.86 -0.87
C SER A 50 17.47 -8.45 0.40
N VAL A 51 18.62 -7.94 0.83
CA VAL A 51 19.33 -8.35 2.04
C VAL A 51 19.72 -7.12 2.85
N GLY A 52 19.65 -7.22 4.18
CA GLY A 52 20.04 -6.13 5.07
C GLY A 52 19.31 -6.16 6.40
N LYS A 53 19.74 -5.28 7.32
CA LYS A 53 19.23 -5.20 8.70
C LYS A 53 17.70 -5.12 8.77
N TYR A 54 17.08 -4.26 7.96
CA TYR A 54 15.63 -4.04 8.00
C TYR A 54 14.83 -5.21 7.42
N VAL A 55 15.40 -5.99 6.49
CA VAL A 55 14.76 -7.22 5.98
C VAL A 55 14.71 -8.27 7.08
N THR A 56 15.86 -8.56 7.70
CA THR A 56 15.94 -9.54 8.81
C THR A 56 15.05 -9.14 9.98
N GLN A 57 15.03 -7.86 10.35
CA GLN A 57 14.17 -7.36 11.42
C GLN A 57 12.69 -7.54 11.09
N LEU A 58 12.26 -7.22 9.86
CA LEU A 58 10.88 -7.40 9.43
C LEU A 58 10.46 -8.87 9.48
N GLU A 59 11.28 -9.78 8.95
CA GLU A 59 11.01 -11.22 8.96
C GLU A 59 10.83 -11.75 10.38
N GLN A 60 11.70 -11.34 11.32
CA GLN A 60 11.57 -11.70 12.74
C GLN A 60 10.31 -11.14 13.40
N MET A 61 9.88 -9.93 13.01
CA MET A 61 8.66 -9.31 13.54
C MET A 61 7.39 -10.01 13.03
N VAL A 62 7.39 -10.51 11.80
CA VAL A 62 6.22 -11.15 11.17
C VAL A 62 6.13 -12.65 11.50
N ALA A 63 7.25 -13.31 11.77
CA ALA A 63 7.29 -14.74 12.08
C ALA A 63 6.71 -15.11 13.46
N ASN A 64 6.48 -14.12 14.34
CA ASN A 64 5.89 -14.28 15.68
C ASN A 64 4.39 -13.98 15.66
#